data_AF-A0A3M1ZK28-F1
#
_entry.id   AF-A0A3M1ZK28-F1
#
_cell.length_a   1.000
_cell.length_b   1.000
_cell.length_c   1.000
_cell.angle_alpha   90.00
_cell.angle_beta   90.00
_cell.angle_gamma   90.00
#
_symmetry.space_group_name_H-M   'P 1'
#
loop_
_entity.id
_entity.type
_entity.pdbx_description
1 polymer ?
#
loop_
_entity_poly.entity_id
_entity_poly.type
_entity_poly.pdbx_seq_one_letter_code
_entity_poly.pdbx_strand_id
1 'polypeptide(L)'
;MRIKVTAIVPKMDDDWPISEKEIKAALSSAGKVVEQTLKRPTGTWSSPVRFAKKAEDFAVEIYTTDKRFVFVDAGTRPHTITPKRSPLLAFRSEYVAKTTPRVPDPRPGRSGGQMVFAKSVQHPGIQAREFTLVARRYGQKVLSNKLGGKK
;
A
#
# COMPACT_ATOMS: atom_id res chain seq x y z
N MET A 1 3.73 1.21 8.59
CA MET A 1 4.35 1.47 7.26
C MET A 1 4.14 2.95 6.94
N ARG A 2 5.11 3.61 6.30
CA ARG A 2 5.05 5.03 5.92
C ARG A 2 5.55 5.20 4.48
N ILE A 3 4.88 6.01 3.68
CA ILE A 3 5.30 6.43 2.36
C ILE A 3 5.50 7.92 2.38
N LYS A 4 6.70 8.38 2.03
CA LYS A 4 6.98 9.80 1.81
C LYS A 4 7.15 10.05 0.32
N VAL A 5 6.39 11.00 -0.22
CA VAL A 5 6.61 11.58 -1.55
C VAL A 5 7.14 12.98 -1.34
N THR A 6 8.36 13.22 -1.79
CA THR A 6 9.07 14.49 -1.64
C THR A 6 9.26 15.11 -3.02
N ALA A 7 9.03 16.42 -3.14
CA ALA A 7 9.44 17.17 -4.30
C ALA A 7 10.96 17.37 -4.26
N ILE A 8 11.64 17.01 -5.35
CA ILE A 8 13.03 17.43 -5.54
C ILE A 8 12.95 18.87 -6.02
N VAL A 9 13.05 19.82 -5.09
CA VAL A 9 13.13 21.25 -5.39
C VAL A 9 14.61 21.62 -5.26
N PRO A 10 15.25 22.24 -6.27
CA PRO A 10 16.55 22.85 -6.07
C PRO A 10 16.45 23.92 -4.97
N LYS A 11 17.59 24.27 -4.37
CA LYS A 11 17.65 25.42 -3.46
C LYS A 11 17.09 26.61 -4.24
N MET A 12 15.99 27.19 -3.77
CA MET A 12 15.29 28.26 -4.49
C MET A 12 16.23 29.47 -4.58
N ASP A 13 16.89 29.60 -5.73
CA ASP A 13 17.40 30.88 -6.19
C ASP A 13 16.19 31.68 -6.72
N ASP A 14 16.23 33.02 -6.65
CA ASP A 14 15.08 33.91 -6.92
C ASP A 14 14.45 33.72 -8.33
N ASP A 15 15.14 33.07 -9.27
CA ASP A 15 14.72 32.83 -10.65
C ASP A 15 14.01 31.46 -10.89
N TRP A 16 13.63 30.73 -9.84
CA TRP A 16 12.98 29.42 -10.02
C TRP A 16 11.56 29.55 -10.63
N PRO A 17 11.26 28.89 -11.77
CA PRO A 17 10.04 29.15 -12.55
C PRO A 17 8.76 28.55 -11.95
N ILE A 18 8.81 27.94 -10.76
CA ILE A 18 7.68 27.27 -10.12
C ILE A 18 7.47 27.83 -8.71
N SER A 19 6.32 28.44 -8.48
CA SER A 19 5.97 28.99 -7.17
C SER A 19 5.79 27.89 -6.12
N GLU A 20 6.03 28.23 -4.85
CA GLU A 20 5.75 27.35 -3.71
C GLU A 20 4.30 26.84 -3.72
N LYS A 21 3.35 27.71 -4.12
CA LYS A 21 1.93 27.36 -4.27
C LYS A 21 1.72 26.23 -5.28
N GLU A 22 2.42 26.28 -6.41
CA GLU A 22 2.34 25.23 -7.44
C GLU A 22 2.97 23.92 -6.96
N ILE A 23 4.08 23.98 -6.23
CA ILE A 23 4.70 22.80 -5.63
C ILE A 23 3.74 22.13 -4.63
N LYS A 24 3.13 22.91 -3.73
CA LYS A 24 2.14 22.41 -2.76
C LYS A 24 0.90 21.82 -3.46
N ALA A 25 0.42 22.43 -4.54
CA ALA A 25 -0.69 21.89 -5.33
C ALA A 25 -0.33 20.56 -6.02
N ALA A 26 0.89 20.47 -6.58
CA ALA A 26 1.40 19.25 -7.20
C ALA A 26 1.58 18.12 -6.17
N LEU A 27 2.13 18.43 -4.99
CA LEU A 27 2.27 17.51 -3.88
C LEU A 27 0.92 17.04 -3.33
N SER A 28 -0.06 17.92 -3.21
CA SER A 28 -1.42 17.54 -2.80
C SER A 28 -2.06 16.57 -3.78
N SER A 29 -1.89 16.83 -5.08
CA SER A 29 -2.38 15.96 -6.17
C SER A 29 -1.69 14.58 -6.14
N ALA A 30 -0.36 14.56 -6.02
CA ALA A 30 0.41 13.34 -5.87
C ALA A 30 -0.03 12.55 -4.63
N GLY A 31 -0.19 13.22 -3.49
CA GLY A 31 -0.70 12.63 -2.25
C GLY A 31 -2.06 11.97 -2.42
N LYS A 32 -3.01 12.62 -3.12
CA LYS A 32 -4.32 12.04 -3.40
C LYS A 32 -4.22 10.75 -4.22
N VAL A 33 -3.33 10.71 -5.20
CA VAL A 33 -3.09 9.49 -6.01
C VAL A 33 -2.45 8.38 -5.19
N VAL A 34 -1.47 8.69 -4.34
CA VAL A 34 -0.89 7.70 -3.41
C VAL A 34 -1.97 7.13 -2.50
N GLU A 35 -2.77 8.00 -1.86
CA GLU A 35 -3.84 7.59 -0.95
C GLU A 35 -4.86 6.68 -1.64
N GLN A 36 -5.35 7.08 -2.82
CA GLN A 36 -6.30 6.29 -3.60
C GLN A 36 -5.71 4.92 -4.00
N THR A 37 -4.44 4.91 -4.42
CA THR A 37 -3.75 3.67 -4.80
C THR A 37 -3.62 2.69 -3.64
N LEU A 38 -3.39 3.18 -2.41
CA LEU A 38 -3.33 2.35 -1.21
C LEU A 38 -4.71 1.89 -0.73
N LYS A 39 -5.76 2.70 -0.94
CA LYS A 39 -7.13 2.35 -0.58
C LYS A 39 -7.72 1.26 -1.48
N ARG A 40 -7.44 1.29 -2.79
CA ARG A 40 -7.94 0.33 -3.78
C ARG A 40 -7.82 -1.15 -3.38
N PRO A 41 -6.63 -1.68 -3.02
CA PRO A 41 -6.48 -3.11 -2.71
C PRO A 41 -7.16 -3.50 -1.38
N THR A 42 -7.47 -2.51 -0.53
CA THR A 42 -8.14 -2.70 0.77
C THR A 42 -9.65 -2.49 0.71
N GLY A 43 -10.19 -2.02 -0.41
CA GLY A 43 -11.61 -1.68 -0.54
C GLY A 43 -12.57 -2.87 -0.35
N THR A 44 -12.08 -4.10 -0.59
CA THR A 44 -12.87 -5.32 -0.41
C THR A 44 -12.64 -6.00 0.94
N TRP A 45 -11.95 -5.34 1.88
CA TRP A 45 -11.66 -5.90 3.20
C TRP A 45 -12.83 -5.65 4.14
N SER A 46 -13.15 -6.62 4.99
CA SER A 46 -14.27 -6.53 5.93
C SER A 46 -14.12 -5.39 6.95
N SER A 47 -12.89 -5.05 7.32
CA SER A 47 -12.61 -3.91 8.20
C SER A 47 -11.69 -2.93 7.49
N PRO A 48 -12.09 -1.64 7.40
CA PRO A 48 -11.38 -0.65 6.60
C PRO A 48 -9.99 -0.35 7.18
N VAL A 49 -9.03 -0.13 6.29
CA VAL A 49 -7.69 0.33 6.66
C VAL A 49 -7.69 1.85 6.72
N ARG A 50 -7.22 2.42 7.83
CA ARG A 50 -7.07 3.87 7.99
C ARG A 50 -5.70 4.30 7.51
N PHE A 51 -5.68 5.25 6.58
CA PHE A 51 -4.47 5.93 6.12
C PHE A 51 -4.50 7.36 6.64
N ALA A 52 -3.45 7.75 7.35
CA ALA A 52 -3.25 9.13 7.79
C ALA A 52 -2.34 9.85 6.78
N LYS A 53 -2.60 11.14 6.59
CA LYS A 53 -1.83 12.02 5.70
C LYS A 53 -1.21 13.13 6.53
N LYS A 54 0.09 13.35 6.35
CA LYS A 54 0.83 14.47 6.91
C LYS A 54 1.44 15.25 5.75
N ALA A 55 1.11 16.54 5.66
CA ALA A 55 1.75 17.45 4.73
C ALA A 55 2.95 18.12 5.43
N GLU A 56 4.06 18.22 4.72
CA GLU A 56 5.25 19.00 5.07
C GLU A 56 5.52 19.97 3.91
N ASP A 57 6.39 20.97 4.10
CA ASP A 57 6.55 22.08 3.15
C ASP A 57 6.80 21.63 1.71
N PHE A 58 7.61 20.58 1.55
CA PHE A 58 7.95 20.00 0.24
C PHE A 58 7.74 18.48 0.18
N ALA A 59 6.90 17.93 1.07
CA ALA A 59 6.60 16.51 1.07
C ALA A 59 5.17 16.20 1.51
N VAL A 60 4.65 15.08 1.03
CA VAL A 60 3.44 14.47 1.57
C VAL A 60 3.79 13.08 2.06
N GLU A 61 3.51 12.82 3.33
CA GLU A 61 3.65 11.52 3.94
C GLU A 61 2.27 10.89 4.13
N ILE A 62 2.14 9.62 3.74
CA ILE A 62 0.95 8.80 3.94
C ILE A 62 1.36 7.54 4.68
N TYR A 63 0.69 7.24 5.79
CA TYR A 63 1.06 6.12 6.64
C TYR A 63 -0.14 5.38 7.20
N THR A 64 0.09 4.13 7.58
CA THR A 64 -0.86 3.31 8.33
C THR A 64 -0.14 2.46 9.38
N THR A 65 -0.83 2.23 10.48
CA THR A 65 -0.42 1.32 11.57
C THR A 65 -1.15 -0.02 11.50
N ASP A 66 -2.05 -0.23 10.54
CA ASP A 66 -2.77 -1.50 10.38
C ASP A 66 -1.79 -2.63 10.03
N LYS A 67 -1.59 -3.55 10.97
CA LYS A 67 -0.66 -4.67 10.82
C LYS A 67 -1.04 -5.60 9.66
N ARG A 68 -2.33 -5.77 9.36
CA ARG A 68 -2.78 -6.62 8.25
C ARG A 68 -2.32 -6.02 6.92
N PHE A 69 -2.47 -4.70 6.76
CA PHE A 69 -1.95 -4.00 5.60
C PHE A 69 -0.43 -4.17 5.49
N VAL A 70 0.30 -3.95 6.59
CA VAL A 70 1.77 -4.08 6.63
C VAL A 70 2.22 -5.47 6.20
N PHE A 71 1.60 -6.54 6.72
CA PHE A 71 1.96 -7.91 6.36
C PHE A 71 1.64 -8.25 4.92
N VAL A 72 0.51 -7.78 4.37
CA VAL A 72 0.16 -8.03 2.98
C VAL A 72 1.10 -7.26 2.04
N ASP A 73 1.40 -6.01 2.36
CA ASP A 73 2.27 -5.17 1.53
C ASP A 73 3.71 -5.69 1.51
N ALA A 74 4.28 -6.01 2.69
CA ALA A 74 5.67 -6.44 2.84
C ALA A 74 5.88 -7.95 2.66
N GLY A 75 4.81 -8.75 2.71
CA GLY A 75 4.91 -10.20 2.74
C GLY A 75 5.22 -10.76 4.14
N THR A 76 5.24 -12.09 4.24
CA THR A 76 5.66 -12.79 5.46
C THR A 76 6.61 -13.94 5.12
N ARG A 77 7.52 -14.26 6.04
CA ARG A 77 8.46 -15.37 5.91
C ARG A 77 7.75 -16.71 6.19
N PRO A 78 8.33 -17.86 5.78
CA PRO A 78 7.85 -19.16 6.23
C PRO A 78 7.76 -19.23 7.76
N HIS A 79 6.66 -19.76 8.27
CA HIS A 79 6.44 -19.90 9.71
C HIS A 79 5.38 -20.95 10.02
N THR A 80 5.44 -21.52 11.21
CA THR A 80 4.41 -22.43 11.70
C THR A 80 3.22 -21.64 12.24
N ILE A 81 2.02 -22.01 11.82
CA ILE A 81 0.76 -21.50 12.36
C ILE A 81 0.22 -22.53 13.34
N THR A 82 -0.06 -22.09 14.56
CA THR A 82 -0.66 -22.92 15.62
C THR A 82 -1.97 -22.31 16.11
N PRO A 83 -2.93 -23.14 16.55
CA PRO A 83 -4.20 -22.63 17.05
C PRO A 83 -4.00 -21.99 18.44
N LYS A 84 -4.66 -20.84 18.68
CA LYS A 84 -4.49 -20.07 19.93
C LYS A 84 -5.58 -20.32 20.97
N ARG A 85 -6.80 -20.64 20.53
CA ARG A 85 -8.02 -20.72 21.37
C ARG A 85 -8.84 -21.99 21.14
N SER A 86 -8.31 -22.90 20.32
CA SER A 86 -8.97 -24.13 19.87
C SER A 86 -7.91 -25.24 19.85
N PRO A 87 -8.27 -26.51 20.02
CA PRO A 87 -7.32 -27.61 19.87
C PRO A 87 -6.82 -27.78 18.43
N LEU A 88 -7.59 -27.33 17.42
CA LEU A 88 -7.29 -27.50 16.00
C LEU A 88 -7.52 -26.21 15.22
N LEU A 89 -6.72 -26.01 14.18
CA LEU A 89 -7.00 -25.08 13.08
C LEU A 89 -8.09 -25.68 12.20
N ALA A 90 -8.92 -24.83 11.61
CA ALA A 90 -9.92 -25.20 10.63
C ALA A 90 -9.84 -24.23 9.43
N PHE A 91 -9.59 -24.74 8.23
CA PHE A 91 -9.47 -23.94 7.02
C PHE A 91 -9.90 -24.71 5.78
N ARG A 92 -10.19 -23.99 4.70
CA ARG A 92 -10.53 -24.55 3.39
C ARG A 92 -9.25 -24.93 2.64
N SER A 93 -9.23 -26.12 2.03
CA SER A 93 -8.07 -26.66 1.31
C SER A 93 -7.66 -25.82 0.09
N GLU A 94 -8.59 -25.08 -0.51
CA GLU A 94 -8.30 -24.21 -1.64
C GLU A 94 -8.49 -22.73 -1.30
N TYR A 95 -7.56 -21.90 -1.77
CA TYR A 95 -7.63 -20.45 -1.60
C TYR A 95 -7.04 -19.70 -2.79
N VAL A 96 -7.73 -18.64 -3.22
CA VAL A 96 -7.25 -17.68 -4.22
C VAL A 96 -7.34 -16.28 -3.63
N ALA A 97 -6.20 -15.62 -3.54
CA ALA A 97 -6.09 -14.27 -3.02
C ALA A 97 -6.78 -13.25 -3.94
N LYS A 98 -7.46 -12.26 -3.35
CA LYS A 98 -8.01 -11.10 -4.08
C LYS A 98 -6.94 -10.13 -4.58
N THR A 99 -5.72 -10.25 -4.08
CA THR A 99 -4.63 -9.32 -4.36
C THR A 99 -3.52 -9.99 -5.17
N THR A 100 -2.92 -9.22 -6.09
CA THR A 100 -1.79 -9.65 -6.93
C THR A 100 -0.60 -8.74 -6.65
N PRO A 101 0.66 -9.23 -6.67
CA PRO A 101 1.81 -8.38 -6.46
C PRO A 101 1.86 -7.23 -7.47
N ARG A 102 2.13 -6.02 -6.98
CA ARG A 102 2.23 -4.77 -7.77
C ARG A 102 0.96 -4.37 -8.52
N VAL A 103 -0.19 -4.96 -8.21
CA VAL A 103 -1.49 -4.61 -8.80
C VAL A 103 -2.39 -4.04 -7.70
N PRO A 104 -2.70 -2.73 -7.72
CA PRO A 104 -3.53 -2.10 -6.69
C PRO A 104 -5.01 -2.47 -6.81
N ASP A 105 -5.46 -2.93 -7.98
CA ASP A 105 -6.86 -3.29 -8.18
C ASP A 105 -7.13 -4.74 -7.75
N PRO A 106 -8.09 -4.96 -6.84
CA PRO A 106 -8.43 -6.31 -6.38
C PRO A 106 -9.13 -7.11 -7.48
N ARG A 107 -8.92 -8.41 -7.47
CA ARG A 107 -9.61 -9.40 -8.31
C ARG A 107 -10.59 -10.24 -7.47
N PRO A 108 -11.55 -10.93 -8.11
CA PRO A 108 -12.34 -11.94 -7.41
C PRO A 108 -11.43 -12.98 -6.76
N GLY A 109 -11.63 -13.21 -5.47
CA GLY A 109 -10.92 -14.22 -4.69
C GLY A 109 -11.91 -15.23 -4.17
N ARG A 110 -11.45 -16.45 -3.91
CA ARG A 110 -12.30 -17.56 -3.47
C ARG A 110 -11.61 -18.39 -2.40
N SER A 111 -12.41 -19.02 -1.55
CA SER A 111 -12.00 -20.10 -0.66
C SER A 111 -12.93 -21.28 -0.90
N GLY A 112 -12.40 -22.48 -1.10
CA GLY A 112 -13.18 -23.64 -1.53
C GLY A 112 -12.57 -24.97 -1.11
N GLY A 113 -13.08 -26.06 -1.67
CA GLY A 113 -12.65 -27.42 -1.33
C GLY A 113 -13.11 -27.89 0.05
N GLN A 114 -12.59 -29.05 0.47
CA GLN A 114 -12.91 -29.64 1.76
C GLN A 114 -12.38 -28.81 2.93
N MET A 115 -13.07 -28.89 4.07
CA MET A 115 -12.55 -28.39 5.34
C MET A 115 -11.42 -29.29 5.83
N VAL A 116 -10.28 -28.69 6.17
CA VAL A 116 -9.10 -29.36 6.72
C VAL A 116 -8.93 -28.92 8.16
N PHE A 117 -8.64 -29.90 9.02
CA PHE A 117 -8.34 -29.69 10.43
C PHE A 117 -6.90 -30.10 10.72
N ALA A 118 -6.14 -29.27 11.42
CA ALA A 118 -4.74 -29.52 11.71
C ALA A 118 -4.30 -28.96 13.07
N LYS A 119 -3.41 -29.66 13.76
CA LYS A 119 -2.79 -29.14 15.00
C LYS A 119 -1.83 -27.97 14.74
N SER A 120 -1.20 -27.97 13.56
CA SER A 120 -0.37 -26.87 13.08
C SER A 120 -0.27 -26.91 11.55
N VAL A 121 0.13 -25.80 10.95
CA VAL A 121 0.39 -25.71 9.51
C VAL A 121 1.76 -25.07 9.30
N GLN A 122 2.64 -25.71 8.53
CA GLN A 122 3.88 -25.10 8.07
C GLN A 122 3.57 -24.19 6.88
N HIS A 123 3.37 -22.90 7.16
CA HIS A 123 3.00 -21.94 6.13
C HIS A 123 4.27 -21.43 5.41
N PRO A 124 4.31 -21.42 4.06
CA PRO A 124 5.48 -20.94 3.30
C PRO A 124 5.69 -19.43 3.39
N GLY A 125 4.76 -18.72 4.02
CA GLY A 125 4.71 -17.26 4.03
C GLY A 125 3.83 -16.72 2.92
N ILE A 126 3.68 -15.40 2.85
CA ILE A 126 2.99 -14.74 1.74
C ILE A 126 3.96 -13.87 0.96
N GLN A 127 3.84 -13.89 -0.36
CA GLN A 127 4.58 -13.00 -1.23
C GLN A 127 4.15 -11.54 -1.00
N ALA A 128 5.12 -10.63 -0.92
CA ALA A 128 4.88 -9.20 -0.81
C ALA A 128 4.01 -8.69 -1.95
N ARG A 129 3.04 -7.82 -1.64
CA ARG A 129 2.21 -7.19 -2.66
C ARG A 129 2.77 -5.86 -3.16
N GLU A 130 3.63 -5.20 -2.40
CA GLU A 130 4.34 -3.97 -2.79
C GLU A 130 3.41 -2.84 -3.29
N PHE A 131 2.22 -2.71 -2.71
CA PHE A 131 1.30 -1.60 -3.00
C PHE A 131 1.95 -0.25 -2.69
N THR A 132 2.78 -0.20 -1.65
CA THR A 132 3.59 0.97 -1.29
C THR A 132 4.48 1.44 -2.42
N LEU A 133 5.18 0.50 -3.05
CA LEU A 133 6.09 0.78 -4.15
C LEU A 133 5.33 1.34 -5.35
N VAL A 134 4.19 0.73 -5.69
CA VAL A 134 3.33 1.17 -6.79
C VAL A 134 2.76 2.55 -6.52
N ALA A 135 2.22 2.79 -5.32
CA ALA A 135 1.65 4.06 -4.94
C ALA A 135 2.70 5.18 -5.01
N ARG A 136 3.91 4.94 -4.49
CA ARG A 136 5.03 5.89 -4.60
C ARG A 136 5.35 6.22 -6.06
N ARG A 137 5.46 5.21 -6.94
CA ARG A 137 5.73 5.42 -8.37
C ARG A 137 4.66 6.28 -9.04
N TYR A 138 3.38 6.01 -8.75
CA TYR A 138 2.27 6.80 -9.30
C TYR A 138 2.28 8.24 -8.78
N GLY A 139 2.52 8.44 -7.48
CA GLY A 139 2.67 9.77 -6.89
C GLY A 139 3.83 10.56 -7.51
N GLN A 140 5.00 9.92 -7.67
CA GLN A 140 6.17 10.54 -8.30
C GLN A 140 5.91 10.91 -9.77
N LYS A 141 5.22 10.05 -10.53
CA LYS A 141 4.83 10.35 -11.92
C LYS A 141 3.92 11.58 -12.01
N VAL A 142 2.92 11.67 -11.13
CA VAL A 142 2.01 12.83 -11.07
C VAL A 142 2.77 14.10 -10.69
N LEU A 143 3.65 14.02 -9.70
CA LEU A 143 4.47 15.13 -9.26
C LEU A 143 5.39 15.63 -10.39
N SER A 144 6.10 14.71 -11.04
CA SER A 144 6.98 15.02 -12.18
C SER A 144 6.22 15.64 -13.35
N ASN A 145 5.06 15.11 -13.71
CA ASN A 145 4.24 15.69 -14.80
C ASN A 145 3.73 17.09 -14.48
N LYS A 146 3.37 17.36 -13.21
CA LYS A 146 2.87 18.67 -12.79
C LYS A 146 3.97 19.73 -12.70
N LEU A 147 5.19 19.33 -12.37
CA LEU A 147 6.33 20.24 -12.24
C LEU A 147 7.13 20.39 -13.54
N GLY A 148 7.27 19.33 -14.33
CA GLY A 148 8.05 19.32 -15.59
C GLY A 148 7.23 19.45 -16.87
N GLY A 149 5.90 19.44 -16.78
CA GLY A 149 4.99 19.59 -17.93
C GLY A 149 4.78 21.02 -18.44
N LYS A 150 5.53 21.99 -17.90
CA LYS A 150 5.61 23.36 -18.42
C LYS A 150 6.95 23.50 -19.15
N LYS A 151 6.97 23.16 -20.44
CA LYS A 151 7.94 23.68 -21.39
C LYS A 151 7.21 24.64 -22.30
#